data_AF-A0A257GRN9-F1
#
_entry.id   AF-A0A257GRN9-F1
#
_cell.length_a   1.000
_cell.length_b   1.000
_cell.length_c   1.000
_cell.angle_alpha   90.00
_cell.angle_beta   90.00
_cell.angle_gamma   90.00
#
_symmetry.space_group_name_H-M   'P 1'
#
loop_
_entity.id
_entity.type
_entity.pdbx_description
1 polymer ?
#
loop_
_entity_poly.entity_id
_entity_poly.type
_entity_poly.pdbx_seq_one_letter_code
_entity_poly.pdbx_strand_id
1 'polypeptide(L)' 'MDTAWIVPMLALCTLGAVGVFALISKERTEERKHDPFAPKSTLAKDGPQGGVAFLLPLDQRVRRNLNVAPVLE' A
#
# COMPACT_ATOMS: atom_id res chain seq x y z
N MET A 1 21.19 -2.47 -43.15
CA MET A 1 19.97 -3.06 -42.57
C MET A 1 19.35 -2.00 -41.68
N ASP A 2 18.10 -1.62 -41.94
CA ASP A 2 17.43 -0.58 -41.15
C ASP A 2 17.03 -1.13 -39.79
N THR A 3 17.53 -0.49 -38.73
CA THR A 3 17.32 -0.90 -37.34
C THR A 3 16.14 -0.18 -36.68
N ALA A 4 15.45 0.70 -37.42
CA ALA A 4 14.35 1.52 -36.91
C ALA A 4 13.19 0.69 -36.32
N TRP A 5 12.99 -0.56 -36.77
CA TRP A 5 11.96 -1.46 -36.25
C TRP A 5 12.26 -2.03 -34.86
N ILE A 6 13.52 -1.98 -34.41
CA ILE A 6 13.92 -2.54 -33.11
C ILE A 6 13.37 -1.72 -31.94
N VAL A 7 13.22 -0.41 -32.15
CA VAL A 7 12.74 0.54 -31.14
C VAL A 7 11.29 0.24 -30.73
N PRO A 8 10.30 0.19 -31.65
CA PRO A 8 8.94 -0.16 -31.26
C PRO A 8 8.82 -1.59 -30.73
N MET A 9 9.62 -2.54 -31.23
CA MET A 9 9.62 -3.91 -30.70
C MET A 9 10.07 -3.96 -29.24
N LEU A 10 11.18 -3.30 -28.89
CA LEU A 10 11.67 -3.21 -27.52
C LEU A 10 10.68 -2.50 -26.59
N ALA A 11 10.02 -1.44 -27.09
CA ALA A 11 8.99 -0.74 -26.34
C ALA A 11 7.80 -1.66 -26.00
N LEU A 12 7.32 -2.45 -26.97
CA LEU A 12 6.25 -3.42 -26.74
C LEU A 12 6.66 -4.52 -25.76
N CYS A 13 7.87 -5.06 -25.89
CA CYS A 13 8.40 -6.05 -24.94
C CYS A 13 8.47 -5.49 -23.51
N THR A 14 8.93 -4.24 -23.37
CA THR A 14 9.05 -3.58 -22.07
C THR A 14 7.68 -3.32 -21.44
N LEU A 15 6.73 -2.78 -22.22
CA LEU A 15 5.36 -2.56 -21.75
C LEU A 15 4.66 -3.88 -21.38
N GLY A 16 4.88 -4.94 -22.15
CA GLY A 16 4.38 -6.28 -21.84
C GLY A 16 4.92 -6.81 -20.51
N ALA A 17 6.24 -6.71 -20.29
CA ALA A 17 6.88 -7.14 -19.05
C ALA A 17 6.35 -6.36 -17.82
N VAL A 18 6.21 -5.03 -17.95
CA VAL A 18 5.64 -4.18 -16.90
C VAL A 18 4.17 -4.52 -16.65
N GLY A 19 3.40 -4.80 -17.70
CA GLY A 19 2.00 -5.22 -17.59
C GLY A 19 1.83 -6.51 -16.80
N VAL A 20 2.65 -7.53 -17.09
CA VAL A 20 2.65 -8.80 -16.32
C VAL A 20 3.04 -8.55 -14.87
N PHE A 21 4.08 -7.76 -14.62
CA PHE A 21 4.51 -7.42 -13.25
C PHE A 21 3.41 -6.67 -12.47
N ALA A 22 2.69 -5.77 -13.14
CA ALA A 22 1.57 -5.04 -12.56
C ALA A 22 0.41 -5.97 -12.19
N LEU A 23 0.10 -6.97 -13.03
CA LEU A 23 -0.94 -7.96 -12.73
C LEU A 23 -0.59 -8.81 -11.50
N ILE A 24 0.64 -9.31 -11.42
CA ILE A 24 1.12 -10.09 -10.25
C ILE A 24 1.10 -9.22 -8.97
N SER A 25 1.53 -7.96 -9.09
CA SER A 25 1.52 -7.02 -7.97
C SER A 25 0.11 -6.67 -7.51
N LYS A 26 -0.86 -6.65 -8.44
CA LYS A 26 -2.27 -6.41 -8.14
C LYS A 26 -2.85 -7.56 -7.34
N GLU A 27 -2.58 -8.81 -7.70
CA GLU A 27 -3.04 -9.99 -6.96
C GLU A 27 -2.54 -9.96 -5.51
N ARG A 28 -1.26 -9.69 -5.30
CA ARG A 28 -0.65 -9.53 -3.96
C ARG A 28 -1.26 -8.36 -3.16
N THR A 29 -1.75 -7.33 -3.83
CA THR A 29 -2.40 -6.17 -3.19
C THR A 29 -3.84 -6.50 -2.79
N GLU A 30 -4.57 -7.24 -3.62
CA GLU A 30 -5.94 -7.70 -3.32
C GLU A 30 -5.94 -8.72 -2.17
N GLU A 31 -4.97 -9.65 -2.11
CA GLU A 31 -4.82 -10.56 -0.97
C GLU A 31 -4.62 -9.82 0.36
N ARG A 32 -3.78 -8.77 0.36
CA ARG A 32 -3.58 -7.90 1.53
C ARG A 32 -4.79 -7.05 1.89
N LYS A 33 -5.68 -6.82 0.92
CA LYS A 33 -6.92 -6.07 1.12
C LYS A 33 -8.01 -6.96 1.72
N HIS A 34 -7.97 -8.27 1.45
CA HIS A 34 -8.90 -9.26 1.98
C HIS A 34 -8.47 -9.90 3.30
N ASP A 35 -7.22 -9.73 3.74
CA ASP A 35 -6.78 -10.17 5.05
C ASP A 35 -7.36 -9.26 6.17
N PRO A 36 -8.25 -9.77 7.04
CA PRO A 36 -8.82 -9.00 8.15
C PRO A 36 -7.82 -8.65 9.25
N PHE A 37 -6.63 -9.28 9.28
CA PHE A 37 -5.55 -9.02 10.23
C PHE A 37 -4.40 -8.19 9.65
N ALA A 38 -4.45 -7.81 8.37
CA ALA A 38 -3.41 -6.95 7.80
C ALA A 38 -3.37 -5.61 8.54
N PRO A 39 -2.19 -5.14 9.01
CA PRO A 39 -2.06 -3.85 9.68
C PRO A 39 -2.50 -2.75 8.70
N LYS A 40 -3.72 -2.23 8.91
CA LYS A 40 -4.31 -1.20 8.06
C LYS A 40 -3.39 0.01 8.04
N SER A 41 -2.89 0.35 6.85
CA SER A 41 -2.03 1.52 6.66
C SER A 41 -2.71 2.76 7.22
N THR A 42 -2.01 3.46 8.13
CA THR A 42 -2.46 4.73 8.71
C THR A 42 -2.53 5.87 7.69
N LEU A 43 -2.04 5.64 6.46
CA LEU A 43 -2.10 6.59 5.36
C LEU A 43 -3.44 6.53 4.61
N ALA A 44 -4.15 5.40 4.66
CA ALA A 44 -5.48 5.29 4.07
C ALA A 44 -6.46 6.16 4.88
N LYS A 45 -7.12 7.08 4.18
CA LYS A 45 -8.07 8.08 4.71
C LYS A 45 -9.18 7.45 5.57
N ASP A 46 -9.52 6.18 5.31
CA ASP A 46 -10.64 5.47 5.92
C ASP A 46 -10.23 4.54 7.09
N GLY A 47 -8.98 4.59 7.54
CA GLY A 47 -8.57 3.91 8.78
C GLY A 47 -9.23 4.55 10.01
N PRO A 48 -9.35 3.84 11.16
CA PRO A 48 -9.95 4.39 12.39
C PRO A 48 -9.20 5.62 12.93
N GLN A 49 -7.98 5.85 12.45
CA GLN A 49 -7.15 6.99 12.80
C GLN A 49 -7.04 8.03 11.66
N GLY A 50 -7.85 7.86 10.61
CA GLY A 50 -8.10 8.72 9.46
C GLY A 50 -6.92 9.53 8.99
N GLY A 51 -5.99 8.97 8.20
CA GLY A 51 -4.98 9.66 7.37
C GLY A 51 -4.03 10.69 8.00
N VAL A 52 -4.29 11.17 9.22
CA VAL A 52 -3.65 12.33 9.87
C VAL A 52 -3.31 12.06 11.33
N ALA A 53 -3.36 10.80 11.77
CA ALA A 53 -2.99 10.40 13.13
C ALA A 53 -1.58 10.87 13.54
N PHE A 54 -0.69 11.06 12.57
CA PHE A 54 0.66 11.58 12.78
C PHE A 54 0.72 13.11 12.96
N LEU A 55 -0.35 13.84 12.67
CA LEU A 55 -0.45 15.28 12.98
C LEU A 55 -0.97 15.53 14.39
N LEU A 56 -1.48 14.49 15.06
CA LEU A 56 -1.90 14.60 16.46
C LEU A 56 -0.67 14.85 17.35
N PRO A 57 -0.75 15.85 18.24
CA PRO A 57 0.33 16.15 19.18
C PRO A 57 0.56 14.96 20.14
N LEU A 58 1.80 14.85 20.62
CA LEU A 58 2.30 13.64 21.31
C LEU A 58 1.49 13.29 22.57
N ASP A 59 0.97 14.29 23.27
CA ASP A 59 0.10 14.16 24.44
C ASP A 59 -1.21 13.40 24.12
N GLN A 60 -1.83 13.69 22.97
CA GLN A 60 -3.03 12.99 22.52
C GLN A 60 -2.73 11.55 22.09
N ARG A 61 -1.55 11.28 21.51
CA ARG A 61 -1.15 9.92 21.13
C ARG A 61 -0.95 9.02 22.35
N VAL A 62 -0.27 9.54 23.38
CA VAL A 62 -0.01 8.81 24.62
C VAL A 62 -1.33 8.47 25.33
N ARG A 63 -2.25 9.44 25.45
CA ARG A 63 -3.58 9.21 26.02
C ARG A 63 -4.39 8.17 25.25
N ARG A 64 -4.34 8.18 23.92
CA ARG A 64 -5.05 7.18 23.10
C ARG A 64 -4.47 5.78 23.30
N ASN A 65 -3.14 5.64 23.35
CA ASN A 65 -2.51 4.34 23.58
C ASN A 65 -2.80 3.81 25.00
N LEU A 66 -2.87 4.67 26.01
CA LEU A 66 -3.25 4.31 27.38
C LEU A 66 -4.72 3.87 27.50
N ASN A 67 -5.63 4.46 26.72
CA ASN A 67 -7.05 4.08 26.70
C ASN A 67 -7.34 2.77 25.92
N VAL A 68 -6.37 2.27 25.14
CA VAL A 68 -6.51 1.04 24.32
C VAL A 68 -5.85 -0.16 24.98
N ALA A 69 -4.94 0.03 25.95
CA ALA A 69 -4.46 -1.07 26.77
C ALA A 69 -5.63 -1.58 27.62
N PRO A 70 -6.19 -2.77 27.38
CA PRO A 70 -7.09 -3.35 28.35
C PRO A 70 -6.29 -3.49 29.64
N VAL A 71 -6.90 -3.05 30.74
CA VAL A 71 -6.48 -3.35 32.10
C VAL A 71 -6.24 -4.86 32.16
N LEU A 72 -4.96 -5.26 32.16
CA LEU A 72 -4.54 -6.62 32.51
C LEU A 72 -4.70 -6.72 34.03
N GLU A 73 -5.87 -7.19 34.46
CA GLU A 73 -6.00 -7.93 35.72
C GLU A 73 -5.50 -9.38 35.52
#